data_AF-A0AAV9IH22-F1
#
_entry.id   AF-A0AAV9IH22-F1
#
_cell.length_a   1.000
_cell.length_b   1.000
_cell.length_c   1.000
_cell.angle_alpha   90.00
_cell.angle_beta   90.00
_cell.angle_gamma   90.00
#
_symmetry.space_group_name_H-M   'P 1'
#
loop_
_entity.id
_entity.type
_entity.pdbx_description
1 polymer ?
#
loop_
_entity_poly.entity_id
_entity_poly.type
_entity_poly.pdbx_seq_one_letter_code
_entity_poly.pdbx_strand_id
1 'polypeptide(L)'
;MFLGAIAFSSTYFPCAAKSRLAILLRQVRRNKATIRPHKVVQDVEDIIEPSMTQFGSKRRRFFERNRTLRLKQQPQVATATWLKTVIAQGTDFEILDSKVYFREEDLNWSLLRQCDKTRQFNPIGMAVYYDICVQQGNYNLVKKAAAWKFGDLKGEWKPLEHRVAFWKGVDIFVTRTSEE
;
A
#
# COMPACT_ATOMS: atom_id res chain seq x y z
N MET A 1 -34.50 81.00 5.47
CA MET A 1 -33.45 82.04 5.30
C MET A 1 -32.75 82.19 6.64
N PHE A 2 -31.41 82.13 6.63
CA PHE A 2 -30.44 82.34 7.72
C PHE A 2 -30.35 81.20 8.77
N LEU A 3 -29.29 80.38 8.72
CA LEU A 3 -27.95 80.58 9.33
C LEU A 3 -28.01 80.29 10.85
N GLY A 4 -27.11 79.55 11.47
CA GLY A 4 -25.82 79.00 11.08
C GLY A 4 -25.22 78.18 12.24
N ALA A 5 -23.98 77.74 12.02
CA ALA A 5 -23.15 76.87 12.84
C ALA A 5 -22.90 77.33 14.29
N ILE A 6 -22.33 76.45 15.12
CA ILE A 6 -21.00 76.64 15.75
C ILE A 6 -20.57 75.34 16.45
N ALA A 7 -19.34 74.93 16.16
CA ALA A 7 -18.61 73.84 16.80
C ALA A 7 -17.99 74.32 18.13
N PHE A 8 -17.77 73.40 19.07
CA PHE A 8 -16.86 73.63 20.20
C PHE A 8 -15.97 72.41 20.41
N SER A 9 -14.66 72.65 20.26
CA SER A 9 -13.60 71.75 20.72
C SER A 9 -13.56 71.75 22.25
N SER A 10 -13.22 70.62 22.86
CA SER A 10 -12.59 70.65 24.18
C SER A 10 -11.48 69.60 24.25
N THR A 11 -10.32 70.10 24.62
CA THR A 11 -9.03 69.46 24.81
C THR A 11 -8.91 68.84 26.21
N TYR A 12 -7.82 68.08 26.39
CA TYR A 12 -7.12 67.69 27.64
C TYR A 12 -7.19 66.22 28.13
N PHE A 13 -6.10 65.51 27.80
CA PHE A 13 -5.38 64.49 28.61
C PHE A 13 -4.78 65.10 29.91
N PRO A 14 -4.08 64.39 30.84
CA PRO A 14 -3.64 62.97 30.92
C PRO A 14 -3.83 62.31 32.34
N CYS A 15 -3.39 61.06 32.56
CA CYS A 15 -2.31 60.67 33.50
C CYS A 15 -2.26 59.15 33.77
N ALA A 16 -1.05 58.65 34.00
CA ALA A 16 -0.62 57.26 33.92
C ALA A 16 -0.80 56.43 35.22
N ALA A 17 -0.91 55.11 35.08
CA ALA A 17 -0.36 54.15 36.04
C ALA A 17 -0.11 52.79 35.37
N LYS A 18 1.17 52.44 35.20
CA LYS A 18 1.66 51.14 34.73
C LYS A 18 1.73 50.14 35.90
N SER A 19 1.77 48.87 35.52
CA SER A 19 2.53 47.77 36.18
C SER A 19 1.77 46.91 37.19
N ARG A 20 1.42 45.69 36.78
CA ARG A 20 1.78 44.41 37.46
C ARG A 20 1.08 43.23 36.75
N LEU A 21 1.46 43.04 35.50
CA LEU A 21 1.17 41.84 34.72
C LEU A 21 2.30 40.85 34.96
N ALA A 22 2.26 40.17 36.10
CA ALA A 22 2.98 38.93 36.39
C ALA A 22 2.71 38.58 37.86
N ILE A 23 2.43 37.31 38.11
CA ILE A 23 2.44 36.67 39.44
C ILE A 23 1.15 36.94 40.24
N LEU A 24 0.13 36.09 40.06
CA LEU A 24 -0.50 35.36 41.18
C LEU A 24 -1.51 34.29 40.68
N LEU A 25 -1.09 33.02 40.80
CA LEU A 25 -1.86 31.86 41.29
C LEU A 25 -3.06 31.34 40.46
N ARG A 26 -2.94 30.20 39.78
CA ARG A 26 -3.13 28.84 40.36
C ARG A 26 -4.37 28.72 41.25
N GLN A 27 -5.60 28.57 40.72
CA GLN A 27 -6.64 27.85 41.48
C GLN A 27 -7.91 27.45 40.69
N VAL A 28 -7.83 26.69 39.59
CA VAL A 28 -9.03 25.94 39.11
C VAL A 28 -8.65 24.55 38.62
N ARG A 29 -8.03 23.77 39.51
CA ARG A 29 -8.22 22.31 39.57
C ARG A 29 -9.22 22.07 40.68
N ARG A 30 -10.45 21.67 40.34
CA ARG A 30 -11.23 20.61 41.04
C ARG A 30 -12.65 20.52 40.47
N ASN A 31 -12.93 19.30 40.01
CA ASN A 31 -14.20 18.59 40.12
C ASN A 31 -15.39 19.11 39.31
N LYS A 32 -15.62 18.47 38.17
CA LYS A 32 -16.91 17.83 37.88
C LYS A 32 -16.69 16.64 36.95
N ALA A 33 -16.63 15.46 37.55
CA ALA A 33 -16.84 14.18 36.88
C ALA A 33 -18.32 13.86 36.92
N THR A 34 -19.00 13.71 35.77
CA THR A 34 -20.18 12.86 35.61
C THR A 34 -20.40 12.50 34.12
N ILE A 35 -19.88 11.33 33.76
CA ILE A 35 -20.42 10.27 32.86
C ILE A 35 -21.26 10.69 31.64
N ARG A 36 -20.73 10.42 30.42
CA ARG A 36 -21.46 10.02 29.19
C ARG A 36 -20.53 9.18 28.29
N PRO A 37 -21.08 8.42 27.32
CA PRO A 37 -21.32 6.98 27.35
C PRO A 37 -20.16 6.15 26.77
N HIS A 38 -20.14 4.85 27.10
CA HIS A 38 -19.25 3.83 26.54
C HIS A 38 -19.21 3.91 25.00
N LYS A 39 -18.08 4.36 24.47
CA LYS A 39 -17.73 4.22 23.06
C LYS A 39 -17.01 2.89 22.90
N VAL A 40 -17.77 1.86 22.51
CA VAL A 40 -17.25 0.61 21.96
C VAL A 40 -16.64 0.95 20.60
N VAL A 41 -15.40 1.44 20.58
CA VAL A 41 -14.42 1.31 19.49
C VAL A 41 -13.04 1.53 20.10
N GLN A 42 -12.57 0.58 20.90
CA GLN A 42 -11.15 0.37 21.14
C GLN A 42 -10.96 -1.12 20.96
N ASP A 43 -10.23 -1.50 19.91
CA ASP A 43 -9.50 -2.76 19.73
C ASP A 43 -9.13 -2.89 18.24
N VAL A 44 -8.29 -1.98 17.73
CA VAL A 44 -7.54 -2.23 16.47
C VAL A 44 -6.22 -1.47 16.35
N GLU A 45 -5.82 -0.64 17.33
CA GLU A 45 -4.58 0.13 17.22
C GLU A 45 -3.35 -0.47 17.95
N ASP A 46 -3.46 -1.67 18.54
CA ASP A 46 -2.39 -2.25 19.38
C ASP A 46 -1.74 -3.55 18.84
N ILE A 47 -1.57 -3.73 17.51
CA ILE A 47 -0.80 -4.88 16.98
C ILE A 47 0.36 -4.50 16.04
N ILE A 48 0.61 -3.22 15.75
CA ILE A 48 1.75 -2.87 14.87
C ILE A 48 2.53 -1.67 15.41
N GLU A 49 3.34 -1.90 16.43
CA GLU A 49 4.61 -1.17 16.58
C GLU A 49 5.74 -2.03 15.99
N PRO A 50 6.22 -1.74 14.77
CA PRO A 50 7.54 -2.21 14.37
C PRO A 50 8.55 -1.21 14.91
N SER A 51 9.31 -1.65 15.91
CA SER A 51 10.53 -1.00 16.37
C SER A 51 11.32 -0.43 15.18
N MET A 52 11.52 0.88 15.20
CA MET A 52 12.18 1.68 14.16
C MET A 52 13.68 1.37 14.06
N THR A 53 14.04 0.22 13.49
CA THR A 53 15.37 0.06 12.88
C THR A 53 15.36 0.82 11.56
N GLN A 54 16.16 1.87 11.53
CA GLN A 54 16.08 3.01 10.65
C GLN A 54 16.40 2.65 9.18
N PHE A 55 15.60 3.18 8.26
CA PHE A 55 15.80 3.19 6.80
C PHE A 55 15.98 1.83 6.08
N GLY A 56 14.92 1.02 6.01
CA GLY A 56 14.80 0.06 4.90
C GLY A 56 14.87 0.79 3.55
N SER A 57 15.46 0.17 2.52
CA SER A 57 15.59 0.84 1.22
C SER A 57 14.22 1.26 0.67
N LYS A 58 14.23 2.16 -0.32
CA LYS A 58 13.02 2.57 -1.05
C LYS A 58 12.19 1.35 -1.50
N ARG A 59 12.83 0.21 -1.82
CA ARG A 59 12.15 -1.02 -2.26
C ARG A 59 11.46 -1.76 -1.12
N ARG A 60 12.08 -1.87 0.06
CA ARG A 60 11.42 -2.48 1.22
C ARG A 60 10.16 -1.71 1.63
N ARG A 61 10.25 -0.38 1.67
CA ARG A 61 9.09 0.50 1.94
C ARG A 61 7.99 0.37 0.88
N PHE A 62 8.36 0.11 -0.37
CA PHE A 62 7.40 -0.12 -1.45
C PHE A 62 6.60 -1.41 -1.23
N PHE A 63 7.26 -2.53 -0.90
CA PHE A 63 6.56 -3.78 -0.58
C PHE A 63 5.62 -3.63 0.63
N GLU A 64 6.09 -3.00 1.71
CA GLU A 64 5.27 -2.75 2.90
C GLU A 64 4.06 -1.85 2.59
N ARG A 65 4.26 -0.79 1.80
CA ARG A 65 3.17 0.08 1.34
C ARG A 65 2.18 -0.68 0.46
N ASN A 66 2.64 -1.48 -0.50
CA ASN A 66 1.74 -2.24 -1.36
C ASN A 66 0.89 -3.23 -0.57
N ARG A 67 1.50 -3.93 0.38
CA ARG A 67 0.78 -4.86 1.26
C ARG A 67 -0.30 -4.13 2.07
N THR A 68 0.05 -3.01 2.70
CA THR A 68 -0.92 -2.21 3.48
C THR A 68 -2.02 -1.60 2.62
N LEU A 69 -1.70 -1.16 1.39
CA LEU A 69 -2.71 -0.68 0.45
C LEU A 69 -3.67 -1.79 0.04
N ARG A 70 -3.22 -3.03 -0.18
CA ARG A 70 -4.11 -4.16 -0.47
C ARG A 70 -5.01 -4.50 0.69
N LEU A 71 -4.49 -4.51 1.92
CA LEU A 71 -5.31 -4.74 3.12
C LEU A 71 -6.41 -3.68 3.31
N LYS A 72 -6.20 -2.47 2.80
CA LYS A 72 -7.19 -1.39 2.84
C LYS A 72 -8.14 -1.37 1.63
N GLN A 73 -7.79 -2.04 0.54
CA GLN A 73 -8.59 -2.10 -0.68
C GLN A 73 -9.51 -3.32 -0.66
N GLN A 74 -10.65 -3.22 -1.36
CA GLN A 74 -11.57 -4.35 -1.57
C GLN A 74 -10.83 -5.58 -2.17
N PRO A 75 -11.33 -6.81 -1.90
CA PRO A 75 -10.72 -8.03 -2.40
C PRO A 75 -10.57 -7.99 -3.93
N GLN A 76 -9.33 -7.98 -4.40
CA GLN A 76 -9.00 -8.05 -5.82
C GLN A 76 -8.55 -9.45 -6.17
N VAL A 77 -8.94 -9.92 -7.35
CA VAL A 77 -8.46 -11.17 -7.94
C VAL A 77 -7.66 -10.82 -9.18
N ALA A 78 -6.40 -11.23 -9.20
CA ALA A 78 -5.60 -11.21 -10.40
C ALA A 78 -5.74 -12.55 -11.12
N THR A 79 -5.86 -12.51 -12.44
CA THR A 79 -5.92 -13.70 -13.29
C THR A 79 -4.98 -13.51 -14.47
N ALA A 80 -4.19 -14.54 -14.75
CA ALA A 80 -3.32 -14.63 -15.91
C ALA A 80 -3.90 -15.66 -16.90
N THR A 81 -4.19 -15.23 -18.12
CA THR A 81 -4.71 -16.09 -19.18
C THR A 81 -3.82 -16.07 -20.42
N TRP A 82 -3.82 -17.19 -21.12
CA TRP A 82 -3.26 -17.28 -22.46
C TRP A 82 -4.16 -18.16 -23.31
N LEU A 83 -4.53 -17.68 -24.49
CA LEU A 83 -5.47 -18.39 -25.39
C LEU A 83 -6.79 -18.78 -24.71
N LYS A 84 -7.31 -17.91 -23.83
CA LYS A 84 -8.51 -18.14 -22.99
C LYS A 84 -8.37 -19.25 -21.93
N THR A 85 -7.19 -19.85 -21.77
CA THR A 85 -6.88 -20.77 -20.68
C THR A 85 -6.34 -19.99 -19.49
N VAL A 86 -6.92 -20.22 -18.31
CA VAL A 86 -6.42 -19.66 -17.05
C VAL A 86 -5.17 -20.42 -16.61
N ILE A 87 -4.05 -19.70 -16.48
CA ILE A 87 -2.77 -20.25 -16.05
C ILE A 87 -2.56 -20.03 -14.56
N ALA A 88 -2.96 -18.86 -14.06
CA ALA A 88 -2.88 -18.52 -12.65
C ALA A 88 -4.06 -17.64 -12.26
N GLN A 89 -4.59 -17.84 -11.06
CA GLN A 89 -5.64 -16.99 -10.50
C GLN A 89 -5.50 -16.95 -8.99
N GLY A 90 -5.44 -15.75 -8.42
CA GLY A 90 -5.26 -15.58 -6.98
C GLY A 90 -5.62 -14.19 -6.49
N THR A 91 -5.92 -14.10 -5.19
CA THR A 91 -6.18 -12.84 -4.49
C THR A 91 -4.90 -12.19 -3.94
N ASP A 92 -3.88 -12.98 -3.66
CA ASP A 92 -2.58 -12.51 -3.17
C ASP A 92 -1.53 -12.54 -4.29
N PHE A 93 -1.37 -11.37 -4.93
CA PHE A 93 -0.39 -11.15 -5.99
C PHE A 93 0.45 -9.92 -5.67
N GLU A 94 1.76 -9.94 -5.96
CA GLU A 94 2.63 -8.77 -5.81
C GLU A 94 2.76 -7.98 -7.11
N ILE A 95 2.78 -6.65 -7.05
CA ILE A 95 3.07 -5.80 -8.22
C ILE A 95 4.40 -5.11 -7.99
N LEU A 96 5.35 -5.33 -8.89
CA LEU A 96 6.66 -4.69 -8.87
C LEU A 96 7.06 -4.32 -10.28
N ASP A 97 7.48 -3.06 -10.49
CA ASP A 97 7.95 -2.54 -11.78
C ASP A 97 7.01 -2.94 -12.93
N SER A 98 5.70 -2.74 -12.72
CA SER A 98 4.62 -3.07 -13.65
C SER A 98 4.50 -4.55 -14.02
N LYS A 99 5.07 -5.45 -13.23
CA LYS A 99 4.93 -6.90 -13.35
C LYS A 99 4.10 -7.42 -12.20
N VAL A 100 3.23 -8.37 -12.49
CA VAL A 100 2.40 -9.06 -11.50
C VAL A 100 3.03 -10.42 -11.18
N TYR A 101 3.20 -10.68 -9.89
CA TYR A 101 3.84 -11.85 -9.31
C TYR A 101 2.80 -12.65 -8.53
N PHE A 102 2.41 -13.79 -9.08
CA PHE A 102 1.46 -14.71 -8.49
C PHE A 102 2.18 -15.68 -7.56
N ARG A 103 1.52 -16.16 -6.50
CA ARG A 103 2.10 -17.21 -5.65
C ARG A 103 2.14 -18.52 -6.40
N GLU A 104 3.18 -19.30 -6.16
CA GLU A 104 3.35 -20.65 -6.75
C GLU A 104 2.12 -21.57 -6.52
N GLU A 105 1.37 -21.39 -5.44
CA GLU A 105 0.15 -22.16 -5.13
C GLU A 105 -1.07 -21.78 -6.00
N ASP A 106 -1.11 -20.55 -6.50
CA ASP A 106 -2.20 -20.03 -7.33
C ASP A 106 -2.02 -20.39 -8.82
N LEU A 107 -0.94 -21.09 -9.16
CA LEU A 107 -0.57 -21.48 -10.52
C LEU A 107 -1.04 -22.89 -10.87
N ASN A 108 -1.48 -23.05 -12.11
CA ASN A 108 -1.67 -24.37 -12.69
C ASN A 108 -0.35 -24.93 -13.26
N TRP A 109 0.38 -25.68 -12.43
CA TRP A 109 1.65 -26.29 -12.79
C TRP A 109 1.57 -27.30 -13.94
N SER A 110 0.39 -27.87 -14.23
CA SER A 110 0.24 -28.82 -15.35
C SER A 110 0.47 -28.17 -16.71
N LEU A 111 0.30 -26.84 -16.79
CA LEU A 111 0.50 -26.06 -18.00
C LEU A 111 1.91 -25.48 -18.12
N LEU A 112 2.77 -25.67 -17.11
CA LEU A 112 4.08 -25.06 -17.05
C LEU A 112 5.18 -26.11 -17.16
N ARG A 113 6.14 -25.84 -18.03
CA ARG A 113 7.32 -26.69 -18.21
C ARG A 113 8.57 -25.88 -18.01
N GLN A 114 9.42 -26.31 -17.08
CA GLN A 114 10.70 -25.63 -16.84
C GLN A 114 11.57 -25.67 -18.10
N CYS A 115 12.27 -24.57 -18.35
CA CYS A 115 13.29 -24.47 -19.40
C CYS A 115 14.68 -24.50 -18.79
N ASP A 116 15.66 -24.88 -19.60
CA ASP A 116 17.09 -24.75 -19.24
C ASP A 116 17.58 -23.29 -19.25
N LYS A 117 16.72 -22.36 -19.66
CA LYS A 117 17.03 -20.93 -19.64
C LYS A 117 16.97 -20.43 -18.20
N THR A 118 18.12 -19.95 -17.73
CA THR A 118 18.24 -19.19 -16.49
C THR A 118 18.95 -17.87 -16.77
N ARG A 119 18.70 -16.86 -15.94
CA ARG A 119 19.38 -15.56 -16.02
C ARG A 119 19.63 -15.00 -14.63
N GLN A 120 20.87 -14.68 -14.33
CA GLN A 120 21.22 -14.02 -13.08
C GLN A 120 20.89 -12.52 -13.15
N PHE A 121 20.17 -12.03 -12.14
CA PHE A 121 19.87 -10.61 -11.97
C PHE A 121 20.39 -10.15 -10.61
N ASN A 122 21.56 -9.54 -10.58
CA ASN A 122 22.06 -8.92 -9.35
C ASN A 122 21.41 -7.53 -9.19
N PRO A 123 20.84 -7.17 -8.02
CA PRO A 123 20.90 -7.85 -6.72
C PRO A 123 19.67 -8.74 -6.36
N ILE A 124 18.79 -9.07 -7.31
CA ILE A 124 17.54 -9.81 -7.06
C ILE A 124 17.80 -11.29 -6.77
N GLY A 125 18.40 -12.02 -7.71
CA GLY A 125 18.57 -13.48 -7.65
C GLY A 125 18.67 -14.11 -9.04
N MET A 126 18.54 -15.44 -9.10
CA MET A 126 18.56 -16.20 -10.36
C MET A 126 17.14 -16.37 -10.89
N ALA A 127 16.85 -15.85 -12.09
CA ALA A 127 15.58 -16.10 -12.76
C ALA A 127 15.62 -17.45 -13.49
N VAL A 128 14.66 -18.32 -13.19
CA VAL A 128 14.40 -19.58 -13.90
C VAL A 128 13.15 -19.40 -14.75
N TYR A 129 13.25 -19.74 -16.03
CA TYR A 129 12.14 -19.56 -16.99
C TYR A 129 11.32 -20.84 -17.19
N TYR A 130 10.05 -20.65 -17.50
CA TYR A 130 9.08 -21.70 -17.81
C TYR A 130 8.38 -21.42 -19.15
N ASP A 131 8.19 -22.47 -19.92
CA ASP A 131 7.33 -22.53 -21.09
C ASP A 131 5.89 -22.80 -20.65
N ILE A 132 4.93 -22.17 -21.34
CA ILE A 132 3.51 -22.45 -21.13
C ILE A 132 3.07 -23.41 -22.23
N CYS A 133 2.56 -24.57 -21.86
CA CYS A 133 2.02 -25.59 -22.76
C CYS A 133 0.51 -25.68 -22.57
N VAL A 134 -0.26 -25.40 -23.61
CA VAL A 134 -1.73 -25.53 -23.60
C VAL A 134 -2.15 -26.47 -24.72
N GLN A 135 -2.98 -27.45 -24.38
CA GLN A 135 -3.62 -28.31 -25.38
C GLN A 135 -4.93 -27.68 -25.85
N GLN A 136 -5.10 -27.58 -27.17
CA GLN A 136 -6.34 -27.10 -27.78
C GLN A 136 -6.77 -28.07 -28.89
N GLY A 137 -7.79 -28.88 -28.59
CA GLY A 137 -8.16 -30.01 -29.44
C GLY A 137 -6.99 -30.99 -29.58
N ASN A 138 -6.56 -31.25 -30.82
CA ASN A 138 -5.45 -32.14 -31.11
C ASN A 138 -4.08 -31.44 -31.16
N TYR A 139 -4.03 -30.12 -30.96
CA TYR A 139 -2.79 -29.36 -31.06
C TYR A 139 -2.22 -29.02 -29.68
N ASN A 140 -0.90 -29.12 -29.56
CA ASN A 140 -0.17 -28.63 -28.39
C ASN A 140 0.48 -27.28 -28.73
N LEU A 141 0.03 -26.21 -28.08
CA LEU A 141 0.52 -24.86 -28.28
C LEU A 141 1.51 -24.53 -27.16
N VAL A 142 2.72 -24.14 -27.53
CA VAL A 142 3.80 -23.86 -26.58
C VAL A 142 4.27 -22.42 -26.70
N LYS A 143 4.21 -21.66 -25.60
CA LYS A 143 4.77 -20.32 -25.49
C LYS A 143 6.11 -20.36 -24.77
N LYS A 144 7.19 -20.04 -25.50
CA LYS A 144 8.55 -20.18 -24.97
C LYS A 144 8.95 -19.08 -23.97
N ALA A 145 9.49 -19.49 -22.83
CA ALA A 145 9.98 -18.67 -21.73
C ALA A 145 9.02 -17.52 -21.44
N ALA A 146 7.77 -17.87 -21.14
CA ALA A 146 6.64 -16.96 -20.94
C ALA A 146 6.26 -16.77 -19.47
N ALA A 147 6.85 -17.56 -18.59
CA ALA A 147 6.82 -17.34 -17.15
C ALA A 147 8.25 -17.40 -16.59
N TRP A 148 8.49 -16.75 -15.46
CA TRP A 148 9.74 -16.88 -14.72
C TRP A 148 9.53 -16.72 -13.22
N LYS A 149 10.41 -17.35 -12.46
CA LYS A 149 10.48 -17.22 -11.00
C LYS A 149 11.90 -16.92 -10.57
N PHE A 150 12.06 -16.24 -9.45
CA PHE A 150 13.38 -15.98 -8.90
C PHE A 150 13.73 -17.03 -7.83
N GLY A 151 14.90 -17.65 -7.99
CA GLY A 151 15.56 -18.45 -6.95
C GLY A 151 16.64 -17.62 -6.23
N ASP A 152 16.99 -18.05 -5.02
CA ASP A 152 18.05 -17.49 -4.20
C ASP A 152 17.92 -15.98 -3.94
N LEU A 153 16.68 -15.53 -3.68
CA LEU A 153 16.39 -14.13 -3.38
C LEU A 153 17.03 -13.71 -2.05
N LYS A 154 17.66 -12.53 -2.03
CA LYS A 154 18.35 -12.02 -0.83
C LYS A 154 17.78 -10.68 -0.36
N GLY A 155 17.87 -10.46 0.94
CA GLY A 155 17.56 -9.17 1.57
C GLY A 155 16.11 -8.73 1.35
N GLU A 156 15.94 -7.62 0.62
CA GLU A 156 14.66 -6.93 0.46
C GLU A 156 13.75 -7.55 -0.61
N TRP A 157 14.25 -8.56 -1.33
CA TRP A 157 13.51 -9.25 -2.39
C TRP A 157 12.81 -10.52 -1.92
N LYS A 158 12.96 -10.90 -0.65
CA LYS A 158 12.26 -12.02 -0.02
C LYS A 158 10.75 -12.05 -0.27
N PRO A 159 10.01 -10.92 -0.36
CA PRO A 159 8.57 -10.97 -0.68
C PRO A 159 8.23 -11.56 -2.06
N LEU A 160 9.19 -11.61 -2.99
CA LEU A 160 9.03 -12.23 -4.30
C LEU A 160 9.38 -13.73 -4.31
N GLU A 161 9.82 -14.26 -3.18
CA GLU A 161 10.11 -15.69 -3.03
C GLU A 161 8.83 -16.49 -3.21
N HIS A 162 8.93 -17.64 -3.86
CA HIS A 162 7.77 -18.47 -4.23
C HIS A 162 6.71 -17.72 -5.05
N ARG A 163 7.14 -16.75 -5.88
CA ARG A 163 6.26 -16.07 -6.82
C ARG A 163 6.74 -16.16 -8.25
N VAL A 164 5.78 -16.26 -9.16
CA VAL A 164 5.98 -16.41 -10.60
C VAL A 164 5.34 -15.23 -11.32
N ALA A 165 6.07 -14.66 -12.27
CA ALA A 165 5.57 -13.60 -13.13
C ALA A 165 5.41 -14.09 -14.58
N PHE A 166 4.48 -13.47 -15.30
CA PHE A 166 4.17 -13.77 -16.68
C PHE A 166 4.46 -12.57 -17.60
N TRP A 167 4.76 -12.84 -18.88
CA TRP A 167 5.02 -11.84 -19.93
C TRP A 167 4.78 -12.42 -21.32
N LYS A 168 5.21 -11.68 -22.36
CA LYS A 168 5.20 -12.10 -23.77
C LYS A 168 3.80 -12.48 -24.26
N GLY A 169 2.82 -11.62 -24.00
CA GLY A 169 1.44 -11.79 -24.47
C GLY A 169 0.66 -12.85 -23.70
N VAL A 170 0.96 -12.99 -22.41
CA VAL A 170 0.01 -13.51 -21.42
C VAL A 170 -0.81 -12.32 -20.95
N ASP A 171 -2.12 -12.44 -21.01
CA ASP A 171 -3.04 -11.38 -20.61
C ASP A 171 -3.23 -11.46 -19.10
N ILE A 172 -3.09 -10.32 -18.42
CA ILE A 172 -3.25 -10.24 -16.97
C ILE A 172 -4.33 -9.20 -16.68
N PHE A 173 -5.36 -9.63 -15.97
CA PHE A 173 -6.45 -8.77 -15.54
C PHE A 173 -6.59 -8.84 -14.02
N VAL A 174 -6.85 -7.68 -13.42
CA VAL A 174 -7.15 -7.56 -12.00
C VAL A 174 -8.59 -7.10 -11.89
N THR A 175 -9.44 -7.96 -11.37
CA THR A 175 -10.86 -7.70 -11.18
C THR A 175 -11.11 -7.42 -9.71
N ARG A 176 -11.95 -6.43 -9.40
CA ARG A 176 -12.45 -6.20 -8.04
C ARG A 176 -13.59 -7.16 -7.79
N THR A 177 -13.52 -7.90 -6.69
CA THR A 177 -14.64 -8.72 -6.22
C THR A 177 -15.57 -7.77 -5.47
N SER A 178 -16.74 -7.51 -6.03
CA SER A 178 -17.85 -6.94 -5.26
C SER A 178 -18.39 -8.06 -4.38
N GLU A 179 -18.21 -7.94 -3.07
CA GLU A 179 -18.99 -8.74 -2.12
C GLU A 179 -20.45 -8.29 -2.27
N GLU A 180 -21.31 -9.18 -2.78
CA GLU A 180 -22.77 -9.00 -2.83
C GLU A 180 -23.40 -9.19 -1.44
#